data_AF-A0AAD5BDK5-F1
#
_entry.id   AF-A0AAD5BDK5-F1
#
_cell.length_a   1.000
_cell.length_b   1.000
_cell.length_c   1.000
_cell.angle_alpha   90.00
_cell.angle_beta   90.00
_cell.angle_gamma   90.00
#
_symmetry.space_group_name_H-M   'P 1'
#
loop_
_entity.id
_entity.type
_entity.pdbx_description
1 polymer ?
#
loop_
_entity_poly.entity_id
_entity_poly.type
_entity_poly.pdbx_seq_one_letter_code
_entity_poly.pdbx_strand_id
1 'polypeptide(L)'
;MPKSTITTRSESVNAPFSEAQLLEIVDANAQLPSQDLVSEVANKLSSISSKHKFIIQYTSLKGRDDRSFDLNISTDFVASWEPSKDGCVVVKLDWEKEVAEVLKLRGNEVKEAPEDDLVDDVETEKNDTSEDSKPGSKDTPLVTSGSEANQLNTLLITIYWISI
;
A
#
# COMPACT_ATOMS: atom_id res chain seq x y z
N MET A 1 6.25 6.95 -7.13
CA MET A 1 5.07 6.69 -8.00
C MET A 1 4.93 5.18 -8.16
N PRO A 2 3.71 4.62 -8.07
CA PRO A 2 3.53 3.18 -8.26
C PRO A 2 3.97 2.79 -9.67
N LYS A 3 4.64 1.64 -9.78
CA LYS A 3 5.24 1.17 -11.04
C LYS A 3 4.65 -0.17 -11.41
N SER A 4 4.00 -0.25 -12.57
CA SER A 4 3.53 -1.51 -13.12
C SER A 4 4.64 -2.25 -13.89
N THR A 5 4.57 -3.58 -13.86
CA THR A 5 5.45 -4.48 -14.61
C THR A 5 4.67 -5.70 -15.07
N ILE A 6 4.98 -6.24 -16.24
CA ILE A 6 4.43 -7.54 -16.67
C ILE A 6 5.28 -8.64 -16.04
N THR A 7 4.61 -9.57 -15.36
CA THR A 7 5.28 -10.70 -14.67
C THR A 7 5.10 -12.01 -15.42
N THR A 8 4.01 -12.18 -16.14
CA THR A 8 3.71 -13.41 -16.88
C THR A 8 2.88 -13.07 -18.11
N ARG A 9 3.09 -13.82 -19.19
CA ARG A 9 2.35 -13.68 -20.44
C ARG A 9 2.20 -15.05 -21.11
N SER A 10 1.03 -15.32 -21.69
CA SER A 10 0.83 -16.47 -22.57
C SER A 10 1.60 -16.31 -23.88
N GLU A 11 1.89 -17.43 -24.57
CA GLU A 11 2.59 -17.47 -25.86
C GLU A 11 1.81 -16.84 -27.04
N SER A 12 0.60 -16.36 -26.81
CA SER A 12 -0.24 -15.75 -27.83
C SER A 12 0.40 -14.51 -28.44
N VAL A 13 0.64 -14.58 -29.75
CA VAL A 13 1.28 -13.53 -30.55
C VAL A 13 0.31 -12.37 -30.81
N ASN A 14 -0.99 -12.61 -30.75
CA ASN A 14 -2.04 -11.70 -31.23
C ASN A 14 -2.82 -11.02 -30.10
N ALA A 15 -2.11 -10.51 -29.08
CA ALA A 15 -2.77 -9.68 -28.07
C ALA A 15 -3.37 -8.41 -28.72
N PRO A 16 -4.59 -7.98 -28.34
CA PRO A 16 -5.23 -6.81 -28.93
C PRO A 16 -4.59 -5.47 -28.53
N PHE A 17 -3.54 -5.48 -27.72
CA PHE A 17 -2.84 -4.32 -27.19
C PHE A 17 -1.33 -4.60 -27.14
N SER A 18 -0.52 -3.54 -27.16
CA SER A 18 0.90 -3.66 -26.85
C SER A 18 1.14 -3.64 -25.33
N GLU A 19 2.28 -4.18 -24.90
CA GLU A 19 2.67 -4.16 -23.48
C GLU A 19 2.82 -2.72 -22.95
N ALA A 20 3.42 -1.83 -23.75
CA ALA A 20 3.56 -0.42 -23.40
C ALA A 20 2.20 0.25 -23.18
N GLN A 21 1.23 0.00 -24.06
CA GLN A 21 -0.13 0.54 -23.92
C GLN A 21 -0.82 0.01 -22.66
N LEU A 22 -0.66 -1.28 -22.34
CA LEU A 22 -1.26 -1.86 -21.14
C LEU A 22 -0.66 -1.25 -19.87
N LEU A 23 0.68 -1.14 -19.80
CA LEU A 23 1.36 -0.51 -18.68
C LEU A 23 0.98 0.96 -18.54
N GLU A 24 0.89 1.70 -19.64
CA GLU A 24 0.42 3.10 -19.64
C GLU A 24 -0.99 3.23 -19.06
N ILE A 25 -1.93 2.36 -19.45
CA ILE A 25 -3.30 2.36 -18.90
C ILE A 25 -3.28 2.10 -17.39
N VAL A 26 -2.48 1.13 -16.93
CA VAL A 26 -2.39 0.78 -15.51
C VAL A 26 -1.74 1.91 -14.71
N ASP A 27 -0.59 2.42 -15.17
CA ASP A 27 0.17 3.46 -14.49
C ASP A 27 -0.61 4.79 -14.42
N ALA A 28 -1.30 5.17 -15.49
CA ALA A 28 -2.12 6.39 -15.52
C ALA A 28 -3.28 6.36 -14.51
N ASN A 29 -3.72 5.16 -14.12
CA ASN A 29 -4.86 4.95 -13.22
C ASN A 29 -4.45 4.37 -11.87
N ALA A 30 -3.15 4.25 -11.57
CA ALA A 30 -2.63 3.55 -10.41
C ALA A 30 -2.98 4.19 -9.05
N GLN A 31 -3.52 5.42 -9.05
CA GLN A 31 -4.02 6.11 -7.86
C GLN A 31 -5.47 5.75 -7.51
N LEU A 32 -6.20 5.08 -8.42
CA LEU A 32 -7.56 4.66 -8.18
C LEU A 32 -7.61 3.47 -7.21
N PRO A 33 -8.71 3.32 -6.44
CA PRO A 33 -9.01 2.08 -5.73
C PRO A 33 -8.94 0.87 -6.67
N SER A 34 -8.50 -0.29 -6.19
CA SER A 34 -8.22 -1.46 -7.05
C SER A 34 -9.41 -1.87 -7.93
N GLN A 35 -10.63 -1.77 -7.41
CA GLN A 35 -11.84 -2.08 -8.17
C GLN A 35 -12.10 -1.06 -9.30
N ASP A 36 -11.86 0.22 -9.03
CA ASP A 36 -12.05 1.30 -10.00
C ASP A 36 -10.95 1.26 -11.08
N LEU A 37 -9.71 0.99 -10.67
CA LEU A 37 -8.59 0.75 -11.59
C LEU A 37 -8.91 -0.40 -12.56
N VAL A 38 -9.38 -1.54 -12.06
CA VAL A 38 -9.71 -2.70 -12.91
C VAL A 38 -10.89 -2.40 -13.83
N SER A 39 -11.87 -1.65 -13.35
CA SER A 39 -12.99 -1.19 -14.18
C SER A 39 -12.52 -0.28 -15.32
N GLU A 40 -11.60 0.64 -15.04
CA GLU A 40 -11.04 1.54 -16.06
C GLU A 40 -10.18 0.77 -17.07
N VAL A 41 -9.36 -0.19 -16.62
CA VAL A 41 -8.63 -1.10 -17.50
C VAL A 41 -9.60 -1.84 -18.42
N ALA A 42 -10.68 -2.42 -17.88
CA ALA A 42 -11.69 -3.13 -18.67
C ALA A 42 -12.34 -2.23 -19.73
N ASN A 43 -12.69 -1.00 -19.36
CA ASN A 43 -13.28 -0.02 -20.27
C ASN A 43 -12.32 0.33 -21.41
N LYS A 44 -11.05 0.61 -21.09
CA LYS A 44 -10.02 0.94 -22.08
C LYS A 44 -9.74 -0.23 -23.01
N LEU A 45 -9.59 -1.45 -22.50
CA LEU A 45 -9.38 -2.64 -23.32
C LEU A 45 -10.56 -2.91 -24.26
N SER A 46 -11.79 -2.73 -23.78
CA SER A 46 -13.00 -2.86 -24.61
C SER A 46 -13.06 -1.81 -25.73
N SER A 47 -12.52 -0.60 -25.48
CA SER A 47 -12.40 0.43 -26.52
C SER A 47 -11.29 0.14 -27.53
N ILE A 48 -10.24 -0.58 -27.12
CA ILE A 48 -9.13 -0.99 -27.99
C ILE A 48 -9.57 -2.11 -28.95
N SER A 49 -10.38 -3.07 -28.48
CA SER A 49 -10.82 -4.18 -29.33
C SER A 49 -12.26 -4.59 -29.08
N SER A 50 -13.06 -4.47 -30.13
CA SER A 50 -14.41 -5.03 -30.19
C SER A 50 -14.45 -6.50 -30.63
N LYS A 51 -13.30 -7.08 -31.01
CA LYS A 51 -13.17 -8.46 -31.49
C LYS A 51 -12.82 -9.45 -30.38
N HIS A 52 -12.63 -8.96 -29.16
CA HIS A 52 -12.26 -9.78 -28.02
C HIS A 52 -13.22 -9.53 -26.85
N LYS A 53 -13.47 -10.57 -26.06
CA LYS A 53 -14.00 -10.44 -24.70
C LYS A 53 -12.84 -10.43 -23.74
N PHE A 54 -12.92 -9.56 -22.75
CA PHE A 54 -11.92 -9.45 -21.70
C PHE A 54 -12.46 -10.01 -20.38
N ILE A 55 -11.65 -10.78 -19.69
CA ILE A 55 -11.89 -11.19 -18.30
C ILE A 55 -10.73 -10.62 -17.49
N ILE A 56 -11.03 -9.85 -16.44
CA ILE A 56 -10.00 -9.25 -15.59
C ILE A 56 -10.21 -9.71 -14.16
N GLN A 57 -9.18 -10.34 -13.62
CA GLN A 57 -9.08 -10.74 -12.23
C GLN A 57 -8.03 -9.88 -11.56
N TYR A 58 -8.23 -9.52 -10.29
CA TYR A 58 -7.18 -8.90 -9.51
C TYR A 58 -7.05 -9.52 -8.12
N THR A 59 -5.82 -9.50 -7.61
CA THR A 59 -5.46 -9.98 -6.28
C THR A 59 -4.69 -8.87 -5.57
N SER A 60 -5.26 -8.33 -4.48
CA SER A 60 -4.61 -7.31 -3.66
C SER A 60 -3.90 -7.97 -2.48
N LEU A 61 -2.63 -7.66 -2.32
CA LEU A 61 -1.76 -8.16 -1.28
C LEU A 61 -1.41 -6.99 -0.36
N LYS A 62 -1.78 -7.14 0.91
CA LYS A 62 -1.51 -6.16 1.96
C LYS A 62 -0.63 -6.83 3.01
N GLY A 63 0.63 -6.44 3.05
CA GLY A 63 1.53 -6.84 4.13
C GLY A 63 1.11 -6.21 5.45
N ARG A 64 1.17 -6.97 6.54
CA ARG A 64 1.15 -6.43 7.92
C ARG A 64 2.58 -6.28 8.42
N ASP A 65 2.80 -5.22 9.21
CA ASP A 65 4.10 -4.67 9.65
C ASP A 65 4.96 -5.60 10.52
N ASP A 66 4.42 -6.73 10.94
CA ASP A 66 4.88 -7.41 12.14
C ASP A 66 5.91 -8.51 11.85
N ARG A 67 5.97 -9.03 10.63
CA ARG A 67 6.87 -10.14 10.24
C ARG A 67 7.24 -10.04 8.77
N SER A 68 8.54 -10.18 8.45
CA SER A 68 8.95 -10.57 7.11
C SER A 68 8.41 -11.98 6.86
N PHE A 69 7.35 -12.11 6.08
CA PHE A 69 6.91 -13.41 5.58
C PHE A 69 7.22 -13.49 4.10
N ASP A 70 7.81 -14.61 3.70
CA ASP A 70 8.02 -14.93 2.30
C ASP A 70 6.67 -15.35 1.70
N LEU A 71 5.98 -14.40 1.07
CA LEU A 71 4.67 -14.62 0.48
C LEU A 71 4.84 -15.18 -0.93
N ASN A 72 4.79 -16.50 -1.05
CA ASN A 72 4.72 -17.15 -2.35
C ASN A 72 3.26 -17.32 -2.78
N ILE A 73 2.84 -16.55 -3.79
CA ILE A 73 1.52 -16.70 -4.41
C ILE A 73 1.69 -17.31 -5.78
N SER A 74 1.21 -18.54 -5.92
CA SER A 74 1.02 -19.21 -7.21
C SER A 74 -0.44 -19.09 -7.61
N THR A 75 -0.69 -18.74 -8.86
CA THR A 75 -2.03 -18.76 -9.44
C THR A 75 -1.97 -19.50 -10.76
N ASP A 76 -2.49 -20.72 -10.75
CA ASP A 76 -2.57 -21.56 -11.94
C ASP A 76 -3.98 -21.46 -12.53
N PHE A 77 -4.05 -21.21 -13.84
CA PHE A 77 -5.31 -21.14 -14.57
C PHE A 77 -5.22 -22.00 -15.82
N VAL A 78 -6.26 -22.80 -16.06
CA VAL A 78 -6.38 -23.65 -17.24
C VAL A 78 -7.60 -23.23 -18.02
N ALA A 79 -7.40 -22.91 -19.31
CA ALA A 79 -8.47 -22.68 -20.25
C ALA A 79 -8.31 -23.57 -21.48
N SER A 80 -9.44 -24.04 -21.99
CA SER A 80 -9.53 -24.70 -23.31
C SER A 80 -9.88 -23.64 -24.34
N TRP A 81 -8.87 -22.93 -24.84
CA TRP A 81 -9.02 -21.84 -25.82
C TRP A 81 -8.06 -22.02 -27.00
N GLU A 82 -8.14 -21.15 -28.01
CA GLU A 82 -7.23 -21.20 -29.16
C GLU A 82 -5.92 -20.44 -28.85
N PRO A 83 -4.77 -21.10 -28.65
CA PRO A 83 -3.56 -20.45 -28.13
C PRO A 83 -2.96 -19.37 -29.04
N SER A 84 -3.33 -19.37 -30.32
CA SER A 84 -2.87 -18.39 -31.32
C SER A 84 -3.69 -17.10 -31.31
N LYS A 85 -4.88 -17.10 -30.70
CA LYS A 85 -5.83 -15.96 -30.70
C LYS A 85 -6.15 -15.48 -29.30
N ASP A 86 -6.25 -16.41 -28.36
CA ASP A 86 -6.62 -16.17 -26.98
C ASP A 86 -5.37 -16.14 -26.11
N GLY A 87 -5.42 -15.47 -24.96
CA GLY A 87 -4.27 -15.42 -24.10
C GLY A 87 -4.51 -14.72 -22.77
N CYS A 88 -3.43 -14.62 -22.01
CA CYS A 88 -3.41 -13.94 -20.73
C CYS A 88 -2.12 -13.15 -20.51
N VAL A 89 -2.23 -12.13 -19.66
CA VAL A 89 -1.10 -11.35 -19.17
C VAL A 89 -1.34 -10.99 -17.71
N VAL A 90 -0.28 -11.03 -16.90
CA VAL A 90 -0.30 -10.65 -15.49
C VAL A 90 0.54 -9.39 -15.31
N VAL A 91 -0.11 -8.33 -14.85
CA VAL A 91 0.52 -7.06 -14.48
C VAL A 91 0.64 -6.98 -12.97
N LYS A 92 1.85 -6.74 -12.48
CA LYS A 92 2.14 -6.45 -11.08
C LYS A 92 2.29 -4.94 -10.91
N LEU A 93 1.52 -4.38 -10.00
CA LEU A 93 1.61 -2.99 -9.58
C LEU A 93 2.08 -2.95 -8.13
N ASP A 94 3.26 -2.38 -7.91
CA ASP A 94 3.82 -2.18 -6.57
C ASP A 94 3.63 -0.71 -6.16
N TRP A 95 2.94 -0.48 -5.02
CA TRP A 95 2.92 0.83 -4.38
C TRP A 95 4.07 0.89 -3.40
N GLU A 96 5.15 1.56 -3.81
CA GLU A 96 6.13 2.05 -2.86
C GLU A 96 5.45 3.08 -1.96
N LYS A 97 5.42 2.81 -0.66
CA LYS A 97 5.10 3.86 0.32
C LYS A 97 6.24 4.86 0.19
N GLU A 98 5.95 6.09 -0.25
CA GLU A 98 6.90 7.20 -0.08
C GLU A 98 7.30 7.16 1.39
N VAL A 99 8.55 6.76 1.62
CA VAL A 99 9.14 6.66 2.95
C VAL A 99 8.88 7.99 3.63
N ALA A 100 8.51 7.95 4.90
CA ALA A 100 8.25 9.08 5.77
C ALA A 100 9.47 10.03 5.95
N GLU A 101 10.07 10.52 4.86
CA GLU A 101 11.05 11.59 4.83
C GLU A 101 10.45 12.92 5.27
N VAL A 102 9.12 13.06 5.24
CA VAL A 102 8.42 14.20 5.84
C VAL A 102 8.53 14.20 7.38
N LEU A 103 8.79 13.05 8.03
CA LEU A 103 8.85 12.97 9.49
C LEU A 103 10.28 12.98 10.07
N LYS A 104 11.33 12.77 9.27
CA LYS A 104 12.72 12.91 9.75
C LYS A 104 13.26 14.35 9.71
N LEU A 105 12.73 15.23 8.86
CA LEU A 105 13.15 16.64 8.84
C LEU A 105 12.49 17.51 9.93
N ARG A 106 11.56 16.97 10.73
CA ARG A 106 11.05 17.61 11.97
C ARG A 106 11.77 17.16 13.24
N GLY A 107 12.80 16.32 13.14
CA GLY A 107 13.76 16.11 14.21
C GLY A 107 14.83 17.20 14.15
N ASN A 108 14.57 18.35 14.78
CA ASN A 108 15.55 19.26 15.41
C ASN A 108 15.01 20.72 15.48
N GLU A 109 13.91 20.92 16.21
CA GLU A 109 13.70 22.19 16.94
C GLU A 109 13.53 21.84 18.43
N VAL A 110 14.63 21.50 19.08
CA VAL A 110 14.71 21.60 20.54
C VAL A 110 15.25 22.99 20.83
N LYS A 111 14.35 23.88 21.25
CA LYS A 111 14.71 25.12 21.95
C LYS A 111 15.39 24.74 23.27
N GLU A 112 16.70 24.92 23.35
CA GLU A 112 17.35 25.15 24.63
C GLU A 112 16.95 26.54 25.13
N ALA A 113 16.28 26.59 26.28
CA ALA A 113 16.21 27.78 27.11
C ALA A 113 16.87 27.42 28.45
N PRO A 114 17.99 28.06 28.83
CA PRO A 114 18.55 27.89 30.15
C PRO A 114 17.98 28.93 31.13
N GLU A 115 17.60 28.40 32.29
CA GLU A 115 17.79 28.93 33.65
C GLU A 115 17.16 30.29 34.02
N ASP A 116 16.10 30.21 34.85
CA ASP A 116 15.68 31.30 35.72
C ASP A 116 16.05 30.94 37.17
N ASP A 117 16.69 31.91 37.81
CA ASP A 117 17.40 31.87 39.08
C ASP A 117 16.46 32.14 40.28
N LEU A 118 16.96 31.79 41.46
CA LEU A 118 16.29 31.65 42.76
C LEU A 118 15.85 32.97 43.47
N VAL A 119 15.11 32.75 44.59
CA VAL A 119 14.72 33.59 45.76
C VAL A 119 13.34 34.29 45.70
N ASP A 120 12.50 34.34 46.75
CA ASP A 120 12.74 34.37 48.20
C ASP A 120 11.50 33.98 49.04
N ASP A 121 11.75 33.69 50.33
CA ASP A 121 10.87 33.25 51.44
C ASP A 121 9.57 34.04 51.68
N VAL A 122 8.47 33.34 52.04
CA VAL A 122 7.53 33.74 53.13
C VAL A 122 6.90 32.51 53.79
N GLU A 123 6.97 32.52 55.12
CA GLU A 123 6.63 31.50 56.10
C GLU A 123 5.13 31.49 56.51
N THR A 124 4.65 30.31 56.94
CA THR A 124 3.58 30.04 57.94
C THR A 124 2.09 30.23 57.58
N GLU A 125 1.29 29.16 57.59
CA GLU A 125 0.47 28.73 58.76
C GLU A 125 -0.32 27.42 58.49
N LYS A 126 -0.54 26.70 59.60
CA LYS A 126 -1.16 25.39 59.73
C LYS A 126 -2.65 25.41 59.40
N ASN A 127 -3.15 24.35 58.77
CA ASN A 127 -4.43 23.78 59.20
C ASN A 127 -4.56 22.30 58.79
N ASP A 128 -4.83 21.46 59.80
CA ASP A 128 -5.29 20.08 59.68
C ASP A 128 -6.67 20.04 59.02
N THR A 129 -6.97 18.99 58.24
CA THR A 129 -8.03 17.99 58.53
C THR A 129 -8.50 17.25 57.26
N SER A 130 -8.55 15.91 57.41
CA SER A 130 -9.40 14.88 56.75
C SER A 130 -9.21 14.48 55.28
N GLU A 131 -8.73 13.24 55.15
CA GLU A 131 -9.23 12.10 54.35
C GLU A 131 -10.29 12.37 53.27
N ASP A 132 -9.95 12.11 52.00
CA ASP A 132 -10.75 11.21 51.14
C ASP A 132 -10.02 10.76 49.84
N SER A 133 -10.12 9.46 49.53
CA SER A 133 -10.25 8.85 48.19
C SER A 133 -9.18 9.00 47.06
N LYS A 134 -8.51 7.88 46.71
CA LYS A 134 -8.59 7.09 45.44
C LYS A 134 -7.26 6.50 44.90
N PRO A 135 -7.32 5.36 44.15
CA PRO A 135 -6.17 4.58 43.70
C PRO A 135 -5.61 5.06 42.36
N GLY A 136 -4.31 4.84 42.12
CA GLY A 136 -3.66 5.19 40.85
C GLY A 136 -2.43 4.35 40.56
N SER A 137 -2.64 3.28 39.78
CA SER A 137 -1.59 2.55 39.07
C SER A 137 -0.87 3.47 38.09
N LYS A 138 0.47 3.44 38.07
CA LYS A 138 1.31 4.05 37.03
C LYS A 138 2.40 3.04 36.63
N ASP A 139 1.98 2.00 35.92
CA ASP A 139 2.86 1.32 34.98
C ASP A 139 2.99 2.21 33.73
N THR A 140 4.12 2.88 33.58
CA THR A 140 4.52 3.53 32.33
C THR A 140 4.70 2.46 31.24
N PRO A 141 3.94 2.49 30.14
CA PRO A 141 4.26 1.63 29.00
C PRO A 141 5.51 2.17 28.33
N LEU A 142 6.53 1.31 28.25
CA LEU A 142 7.72 1.51 27.44
C LEU A 142 7.27 1.75 26.00
N VAL A 143 7.39 2.98 25.52
CA VAL A 143 7.18 3.34 24.12
C VAL A 143 8.32 2.70 23.33
N THR A 144 8.10 1.48 22.85
CA THR A 144 8.92 0.93 21.77
C THR A 144 8.62 1.76 20.53
N SER A 145 9.54 2.67 20.20
CA SER A 145 9.65 3.33 18.91
C SER A 145 9.68 2.26 17.83
N GLY A 146 8.50 1.99 17.24
CA GLY A 146 8.33 1.03 16.17
C GLY A 146 9.17 1.46 14.98
N SER A 147 10.11 0.61 14.60
CA SER A 147 10.76 0.67 13.29
C SER A 147 9.65 0.58 12.23
N GLU A 148 9.41 1.67 11.50
CA GLU A 148 8.50 1.70 10.34
C GLU A 148 9.12 0.85 9.22
N ALA A 149 8.90 -0.46 9.28
CA ALA A 149 9.31 -1.38 8.23
C ALA A 149 8.26 -1.40 7.11
N ASN A 150 8.75 -1.59 5.89
CA ASN A 150 8.02 -1.47 4.63
C ASN A 150 6.76 -2.36 4.56
N GLN A 151 5.58 -1.75 4.50
CA GLN A 151 4.35 -2.43 4.08
C GLN A 151 4.43 -2.73 2.58
N LEU A 152 4.42 -4.01 2.21
CA LEU A 152 4.22 -4.40 0.82
C LEU A 152 2.75 -4.22 0.45
N ASN A 153 2.49 -3.24 -0.40
CA ASN A 153 1.20 -3.06 -1.07
C ASN A 153 1.40 -3.42 -2.54
N THR A 154 0.95 -4.61 -2.93
CA THR A 154 1.07 -5.11 -4.30
C THR A 154 -0.32 -5.46 -4.83
N LEU A 155 -0.60 -5.12 -6.08
CA LEU A 155 -1.77 -5.59 -6.82
C LEU A 155 -1.30 -6.40 -8.02
N LEU A 156 -1.82 -7.62 -8.14
CA LEU A 156 -1.68 -8.44 -9.33
C LEU A 156 -2.97 -8.32 -10.14
N ILE A 157 -2.87 -7.93 -11.41
CA ILE A 157 -3.98 -7.82 -12.34
C ILE A 157 -3.75 -8.85 -13.45
N THR A 158 -4.59 -9.86 -13.52
CA THR A 158 -4.57 -10.86 -14.58
C THR A 158 -5.65 -10.53 -15.61
N ILE A 159 -5.23 -10.36 -16.85
CA ILE A 159 -6.10 -9.99 -17.96
C ILE A 159 -6.10 -11.12 -18.96
N TYR A 160 -7.28 -11.64 -19.25
CA TYR A 160 -7.54 -12.62 -20.29
C TYR A 160 -8.22 -11.95 -21.47
N TRP A 161 -7.87 -12.34 -22.68
CA TRP A 161 -8.59 -11.96 -23.90
C TRP A 161 -8.99 -13.21 -24.68
N ILE A 162 -10.23 -13.21 -25.16
CA ILE A 162 -10.83 -14.31 -25.91
C ILE A 162 -11.40 -13.73 -27.21
N SER A 163 -10.90 -14.21 -28.35
CA SER A 163 -11.34 -13.82 -29.68
C SER A 163 -12.78 -14.28 -29.94
N ILE A 164 -13.56 -13.44 -30.63
CA ILE A 164 -14.98 -13.67 -30.96
C ILE A 164 -15.14 -13.79 -32.47
#